data_AF-A0A1X4NQF1-F1
#
_entry.id   AF-A0A1X4NQF1-F1
#
_cell.length_a   1.000
_cell.length_b   1.000
_cell.length_c   1.000
_cell.angle_alpha   90.00
_cell.angle_beta   90.00
_cell.angle_gamma   90.00
#
_symmetry.space_group_name_H-M   'P 1'
#
loop_
_entity.id
_entity.type
_entity.pdbx_description
1 polymer ?
#
loop_
_entity_poly.entity_id
_entity_poly.type
_entity_poly.pdbx_seq_one_letter_code
_entity_poly.pdbx_strand_id
1 'polypeptide(L)'
;MRFSLNRRRFSDLSEQEILALAISSEEDDARIYRSYAERLRGDFPATASVFDGMAAEEDTHRQRLVDLHRDRFGDVIPLIRREHVAGYYARRPVWLVENLGIDRIRAEAEAMERDAERFYLAAAKRTSDAATRKLLGDLAAAEAGHQSTAEALEQEHLTEDTRSSEEENARRQFVLTWVQPGLAGLMDGSVSTLAPIFATAFATQDTWTTFLVGLAASVGAGISMGFTEAASDDGQLSGRGSPIKRGFASGIMTTVGGLGHALPYLIPDFWTATVTAFIVVFIELWAIAWIQNKYMDTPFFRAALQVVLGGALVFAAGVLIGSG
;
A
#
# COMPACT_ATOMS: atom_id res chain seq x y z
N MET A 1 -29.86 -7.70 9.44
CA MET A 1 -30.29 -8.32 8.17
C MET A 1 -29.06 -8.93 7.50
N ARG A 2 -28.91 -10.27 7.50
CA ARG A 2 -27.85 -10.94 6.75
C ARG A 2 -28.38 -11.17 5.33
N PHE A 3 -27.92 -10.38 4.36
CA PHE A 3 -28.13 -10.68 2.95
C PHE A 3 -27.29 -11.91 2.60
N SER A 4 -27.87 -13.11 2.74
CA SER A 4 -27.34 -14.27 2.05
C SER A 4 -27.70 -14.11 0.58
N LEU A 5 -26.82 -13.50 -0.20
CA LEU A 5 -26.87 -13.61 -1.66
C LEU A 5 -26.83 -15.10 -2.00
N ASN A 6 -27.91 -15.60 -2.60
CA ASN A 6 -28.08 -17.01 -2.94
C ASN A 6 -27.17 -17.31 -4.15
N ARG A 7 -25.86 -17.51 -3.90
CA ARG A 7 -24.86 -17.78 -4.93
C ARG A 7 -25.08 -19.17 -5.53
N ARG A 8 -25.09 -19.27 -6.86
CA ARG A 8 -25.20 -20.56 -7.58
C ARG A 8 -23.87 -21.30 -7.57
N ARG A 9 -23.87 -22.63 -7.52
CA ARG A 9 -22.63 -23.39 -7.67
C ARG A 9 -22.21 -23.37 -9.14
N PHE A 10 -20.90 -23.31 -9.40
CA PHE A 10 -20.37 -23.42 -10.75
C PHE A 10 -20.80 -24.72 -11.46
N SER A 11 -20.97 -25.81 -10.68
CA SER A 11 -21.49 -27.09 -11.14
C SER A 11 -22.94 -27.07 -11.63
N ASP A 12 -23.67 -25.99 -11.38
CA ASP A 12 -25.09 -25.88 -11.67
C ASP A 12 -25.35 -24.91 -12.83
N LEU A 13 -24.28 -24.41 -13.47
CA LEU A 13 -24.35 -23.53 -14.62
C LEU A 13 -24.48 -24.35 -15.91
N SER A 14 -25.34 -23.88 -16.81
CA SER A 14 -25.42 -24.37 -18.19
C SER A 14 -24.21 -23.90 -19.01
N GLU A 15 -23.97 -24.50 -20.18
CA GLU A 15 -22.90 -24.03 -21.07
C GLU A 15 -23.10 -22.57 -21.52
N GLN A 16 -24.36 -22.14 -21.73
CA GLN A 16 -24.67 -20.75 -22.05
C GLN A 16 -24.30 -19.81 -20.91
N GLU A 17 -24.59 -20.22 -19.66
CA GLU A 17 -24.27 -19.43 -18.46
C GLU A 17 -22.76 -19.40 -18.18
N ILE A 18 -22.03 -20.48 -18.51
CA ILE A 18 -20.56 -20.50 -18.44
C ILE A 18 -19.96 -19.51 -19.44
N LEU A 19 -20.44 -19.48 -20.69
CA LEU A 19 -19.99 -18.49 -21.68
C LEU A 19 -20.37 -17.08 -21.28
N ALA A 20 -21.58 -16.85 -20.79
CA ALA A 20 -22.00 -15.54 -20.31
C ALA A 20 -21.15 -15.04 -19.13
N LEU A 21 -20.76 -15.94 -18.22
CA LEU A 21 -19.86 -15.63 -17.12
C LEU A 21 -18.43 -15.33 -17.59
N ALA A 22 -17.95 -16.02 -18.62
CA ALA A 22 -16.67 -15.72 -19.25
C ALA A 22 -16.70 -14.33 -19.88
N ILE A 23 -17.74 -14.01 -20.66
CA ILE A 23 -17.91 -12.69 -21.31
C ILE A 23 -17.90 -11.56 -20.26
N SER A 24 -18.69 -11.69 -19.19
CA SER A 24 -18.73 -10.67 -18.14
C SER A 24 -17.42 -10.58 -17.35
N SER A 25 -16.69 -11.69 -17.23
CA SER A 25 -15.36 -11.73 -16.61
C SER A 25 -14.34 -10.93 -17.40
N GLU A 26 -14.27 -11.14 -18.73
CA GLU A 26 -13.40 -10.39 -19.64
C GLU A 26 -13.74 -8.90 -19.65
N GLU A 27 -15.04 -8.55 -19.66
CA GLU A 27 -15.48 -7.16 -19.58
C GLU A 27 -15.04 -6.45 -18.31
N ASP A 28 -15.07 -7.16 -17.18
CA ASP A 28 -14.68 -6.60 -15.89
C ASP A 28 -13.15 -6.49 -15.80
N ASP A 29 -12.38 -7.48 -16.29
CA ASP A 29 -10.91 -7.45 -16.28
C ASP A 29 -10.35 -6.36 -17.19
N ALA A 30 -10.88 -6.22 -18.41
CA ALA A 30 -10.51 -5.12 -19.31
C ALA A 30 -10.79 -3.73 -18.70
N ARG A 31 -11.83 -3.58 -17.87
CA ARG A 31 -12.11 -2.32 -17.16
C ARG A 31 -11.13 -2.08 -16.01
N ILE A 32 -10.72 -3.14 -15.31
CA ILE A 32 -9.70 -3.07 -14.26
C ILE A 32 -8.37 -2.61 -14.86
N TYR A 33 -7.92 -3.23 -15.96
CA TYR A 33 -6.68 -2.84 -16.63
C TYR A 33 -6.68 -1.39 -17.11
N ARG A 34 -7.76 -0.92 -17.74
CA ARG A 34 -7.88 0.51 -18.13
C ARG A 34 -7.85 1.45 -16.93
N SER A 35 -8.40 1.04 -15.80
CA SER A 35 -8.39 1.84 -14.57
C SER A 35 -6.99 1.92 -13.96
N TYR A 36 -6.21 0.83 -14.01
CA TYR A 36 -4.79 0.86 -13.67
C TYR A 36 -3.98 1.74 -14.63
N ALA A 37 -4.20 1.62 -15.94
CA ALA A 37 -3.54 2.44 -16.94
C ALA A 37 -3.79 3.94 -16.72
N GLU A 38 -5.05 4.34 -16.58
CA GLU A 38 -5.42 5.76 -16.39
C GLU A 38 -4.79 6.36 -15.13
N ARG A 39 -4.75 5.61 -14.03
CA ARG A 39 -4.12 6.04 -12.79
C ARG A 39 -2.61 6.20 -12.93
N LEU A 40 -1.96 5.25 -13.61
CA LEU A 40 -0.50 5.21 -13.74
C LEU A 40 0.00 6.19 -14.78
N ARG A 41 -0.84 6.65 -15.72
CA ARG A 41 -0.46 7.46 -16.88
C ARG A 41 0.34 8.73 -16.55
N GLY A 42 0.09 9.35 -15.39
CA GLY A 42 0.81 10.55 -14.96
C GLY A 42 2.23 10.27 -14.46
N ASP A 43 2.38 9.28 -13.58
CA ASP A 43 3.64 8.99 -12.86
C ASP A 43 4.48 7.89 -13.55
N PHE A 44 3.82 6.96 -14.24
CA PHE A 44 4.36 5.72 -14.83
C PHE A 44 3.74 5.47 -16.22
N PRO A 45 3.99 6.33 -17.22
CA PRO A 45 3.33 6.28 -18.51
C PRO A 45 3.63 5.01 -19.32
N ALA A 46 4.82 4.42 -19.18
CA ALA A 46 5.16 3.20 -19.90
C ALA A 46 4.47 1.98 -19.29
N THR A 47 4.43 1.90 -17.96
CA THR A 47 3.63 0.87 -17.29
C THR A 47 2.13 1.03 -17.61
N ALA A 48 1.63 2.26 -17.76
CA ALA A 48 0.26 2.48 -18.21
C ALA A 48 0.00 1.90 -19.61
N SER A 49 0.94 2.05 -20.55
CA SER A 49 0.84 1.45 -21.89
C SER A 49 0.80 -0.08 -21.86
N VAL A 50 1.55 -0.72 -20.95
CA VAL A 50 1.45 -2.18 -20.75
C VAL A 50 0.02 -2.58 -20.37
N PHE A 51 -0.60 -1.89 -19.42
CA PHE A 51 -1.99 -2.17 -19.01
C PHE A 51 -3.02 -1.83 -20.10
N ASP A 52 -2.79 -0.78 -20.90
CA ASP A 52 -3.62 -0.50 -22.08
C ASP A 52 -3.56 -1.64 -23.11
N GLY A 53 -2.36 -2.23 -23.30
CA GLY A 53 -2.15 -3.41 -24.15
C GLY A 53 -2.89 -4.64 -23.64
N MET A 54 -2.76 -4.95 -22.34
CA MET A 54 -3.50 -6.06 -21.70
C MET A 54 -5.02 -5.88 -21.85
N ALA A 55 -5.54 -4.66 -21.64
CA ALA A 55 -6.97 -4.40 -21.81
C ALA A 55 -7.47 -4.66 -23.25
N ALA A 56 -6.63 -4.44 -24.27
CA ALA A 56 -6.96 -4.72 -25.65
C ALA A 56 -6.94 -6.23 -25.98
N GLU A 57 -6.10 -7.00 -25.30
CA GLU A 57 -6.09 -8.47 -25.37
C GLU A 57 -7.40 -9.05 -24.82
N GLU A 58 -7.84 -8.59 -23.65
CA GLU A 58 -9.13 -9.00 -23.04
C GLU A 58 -10.34 -8.60 -23.90
N ASP A 59 -10.29 -7.46 -24.59
CA ASP A 59 -11.32 -7.11 -25.57
C ASP A 59 -11.42 -8.15 -26.71
N THR A 60 -10.28 -8.71 -27.12
CA THR A 60 -10.21 -9.76 -28.15
C THR A 60 -10.78 -11.07 -27.63
N HIS A 61 -10.47 -11.44 -26.38
CA HIS A 61 -11.05 -12.60 -25.70
C HIS A 61 -12.57 -12.50 -25.61
N ARG A 62 -13.06 -11.36 -25.11
CA ARG A 62 -14.48 -11.03 -25.02
C ARG A 62 -15.17 -11.15 -26.37
N GLN A 63 -14.59 -10.58 -27.43
CA GLN A 63 -15.18 -10.61 -28.77
C GLN A 63 -15.36 -12.05 -29.27
N ARG A 64 -14.34 -12.90 -29.11
CA ARG A 64 -14.40 -14.33 -29.50
C ARG A 64 -15.47 -15.09 -28.72
N LEU A 65 -15.61 -14.81 -27.42
CA LEU A 65 -16.65 -15.42 -26.58
C LEU A 65 -18.06 -14.98 -26.98
N VAL A 66 -18.24 -13.69 -27.29
CA VAL A 66 -19.53 -13.14 -27.76
C VAL A 66 -19.93 -13.75 -29.09
N ASP A 67 -18.99 -13.87 -30.03
CA ASP A 67 -19.27 -14.45 -31.34
C ASP A 67 -19.65 -15.94 -31.21
N LEU A 68 -18.93 -16.71 -30.37
CA LEU A 68 -19.31 -18.10 -30.09
C LEU A 68 -20.67 -18.20 -29.40
N HIS A 69 -20.98 -17.33 -28.44
CA HIS A 69 -22.28 -17.31 -27.79
C HIS A 69 -23.39 -17.02 -28.81
N ARG A 70 -23.20 -16.04 -29.70
CA ARG A 70 -24.14 -15.70 -30.77
C ARG A 70 -24.41 -16.90 -31.66
N ASP A 71 -23.37 -17.59 -32.09
CA ASP A 71 -23.48 -18.75 -32.98
C ASP A 71 -24.23 -19.93 -32.34
N ARG A 72 -24.07 -20.14 -31.03
CA ARG A 72 -24.64 -21.30 -30.31
C ARG A 72 -26.00 -21.05 -29.66
N PHE A 73 -26.20 -19.85 -29.12
CA PHE A 73 -27.31 -19.53 -28.22
C PHE A 73 -28.09 -18.27 -28.64
N GLY A 74 -27.65 -17.58 -29.69
CA GLY A 74 -28.26 -16.35 -30.19
C GLY A 74 -27.79 -15.09 -29.47
N ASP A 75 -28.45 -13.97 -29.75
CA ASP A 75 -27.97 -12.62 -29.36
C ASP A 75 -28.14 -12.29 -27.88
N VAL A 76 -29.01 -13.01 -27.16
CA VAL A 76 -29.36 -12.67 -25.77
C VAL A 76 -28.40 -13.37 -24.80
N ILE A 77 -27.38 -12.65 -24.34
CA ILE A 77 -26.45 -13.12 -23.32
C ILE A 77 -27.09 -12.98 -21.93
N PRO A 78 -27.24 -14.07 -21.15
CA PRO A 78 -27.74 -14.00 -19.78
C PRO A 78 -26.88 -13.13 -18.87
N LEU A 79 -27.50 -12.33 -18.00
CA LEU A 79 -26.76 -11.53 -17.02
C LEU A 79 -26.30 -12.40 -15.83
N ILE A 80 -25.03 -12.82 -15.87
CA ILE A 80 -24.37 -13.51 -14.76
C ILE A 80 -22.99 -12.87 -14.53
N ARG A 81 -22.62 -12.70 -13.26
CA ARG A 81 -21.36 -12.12 -12.83
C ARG A 81 -20.68 -13.03 -11.82
N ARG A 82 -19.39 -12.78 -11.57
CA ARG A 82 -18.53 -13.53 -10.66
C ARG A 82 -19.13 -13.65 -9.25
N GLU A 83 -19.70 -12.56 -8.74
CA GLU A 83 -20.32 -12.48 -7.41
C GLU A 83 -21.59 -13.35 -7.27
N HIS A 84 -22.22 -13.74 -8.38
CA HIS A 84 -23.38 -14.62 -8.39
C HIS A 84 -23.00 -16.11 -8.27
N VAL A 85 -21.71 -16.46 -8.41
CA VAL A 85 -21.22 -17.84 -8.44
C VAL A 85 -20.40 -18.16 -7.20
N ALA A 86 -20.80 -19.20 -6.48
CA ALA A 86 -20.13 -19.67 -5.27
C ALA A 86 -18.77 -20.29 -5.62
N GLY A 87 -17.72 -19.82 -4.95
CA GLY A 87 -16.35 -20.30 -5.18
C GLY A 87 -15.63 -19.62 -6.36
N TYR A 88 -16.28 -18.70 -7.05
CA TYR A 88 -15.59 -17.80 -8.00
C TYR A 88 -14.74 -16.81 -7.20
N TYR A 89 -13.52 -16.56 -7.66
CA TYR A 89 -12.61 -15.62 -7.00
C TYR A 89 -13.22 -14.21 -7.04
N ALA A 90 -13.21 -13.53 -5.89
CA ALA A 90 -13.63 -12.14 -5.81
C ALA A 90 -12.40 -11.27 -6.11
N ARG A 91 -12.47 -10.48 -7.18
CA ARG A 91 -11.46 -9.45 -7.45
C ARG A 91 -11.43 -8.48 -6.26
N ARG A 92 -10.24 -8.07 -5.83
CA ARG A 92 -10.14 -6.98 -4.85
C ARG A 92 -10.67 -5.70 -5.47
N PRO A 93 -11.40 -4.86 -4.71
CA PRO A 93 -11.85 -3.60 -5.25
C PRO A 93 -10.66 -2.76 -5.73
N VAL A 94 -10.73 -2.24 -6.95
CA VAL A 94 -9.64 -1.52 -7.64
C VAL A 94 -9.07 -0.41 -6.74
N TRP A 95 -9.95 0.38 -6.10
CA TRP A 95 -9.59 1.47 -5.17
C TRP A 95 -8.74 1.06 -3.96
N LEU A 96 -8.79 -0.21 -3.55
CA LEU A 96 -7.99 -0.72 -2.44
C LEU A 96 -6.54 -1.03 -2.89
N VAL A 97 -6.39 -1.60 -4.09
CA VAL A 97 -5.09 -2.01 -4.67
C VAL A 97 -4.32 -0.80 -5.16
N GLU A 98 -5.05 0.11 -5.80
CA GLU A 98 -4.61 1.41 -6.25
C GLU A 98 -3.70 2.16 -5.25
N ASN A 99 -4.02 2.12 -3.97
CA ASN A 99 -3.29 2.86 -2.94
C ASN A 99 -1.95 2.25 -2.50
N LEU A 100 -1.61 1.05 -3.00
CA LEU A 100 -0.54 0.21 -2.49
C LEU A 100 0.74 0.19 -3.35
N GLY A 101 0.79 0.99 -4.42
CA GLY A 101 1.98 1.17 -5.27
C GLY A 101 2.02 0.26 -6.51
N ILE A 102 2.94 0.56 -7.44
CA ILE A 102 3.05 -0.08 -8.76
C ILE A 102 3.30 -1.60 -8.68
N ASP A 103 4.16 -2.05 -7.78
CA ASP A 103 4.47 -3.48 -7.59
C ASP A 103 3.25 -4.28 -7.14
N ARG A 104 2.38 -3.65 -6.34
CA ARG A 104 1.14 -4.28 -5.89
C ARG A 104 0.10 -4.37 -7.00
N ILE A 105 0.06 -3.36 -7.87
CA ILE A 105 -0.80 -3.38 -9.07
C ILE A 105 -0.34 -4.52 -10.01
N ARG A 106 0.96 -4.64 -10.28
CA ARG A 106 1.53 -5.72 -11.11
C ARG A 106 1.25 -7.11 -10.51
N ALA A 107 1.47 -7.28 -9.21
CA ALA A 107 1.20 -8.55 -8.53
C ALA A 107 -0.28 -8.93 -8.51
N GLU A 108 -1.17 -7.93 -8.41
CA GLU A 108 -2.61 -8.18 -8.50
C GLU A 108 -3.00 -8.57 -9.93
N ALA A 109 -2.48 -7.90 -10.97
CA ALA A 109 -2.69 -8.28 -12.37
C ALA A 109 -2.24 -9.73 -12.64
N GLU A 110 -1.05 -10.13 -12.19
CA GLU A 110 -0.57 -11.51 -12.32
C GLU A 110 -1.46 -12.53 -11.57
N ALA A 111 -1.98 -12.16 -10.40
CA ALA A 111 -2.98 -12.97 -9.71
C ALA A 111 -4.30 -13.05 -10.51
N MET A 112 -4.63 -11.98 -11.24
CA MET A 112 -5.83 -11.94 -12.06
C MET A 112 -5.81 -12.95 -13.19
N GLU A 113 -4.68 -13.09 -13.87
CA GLU A 113 -4.52 -14.02 -15.01
C GLU A 113 -4.52 -15.46 -14.56
N ARG A 114 -3.81 -15.76 -13.45
CA ARG A 114 -3.85 -17.11 -12.85
C ARG A 114 -5.25 -17.52 -12.46
N ASP A 115 -6.06 -16.58 -12.00
CA ASP A 115 -7.45 -16.85 -11.64
C ASP A 115 -8.31 -17.12 -12.89
N ALA A 116 -8.12 -16.33 -13.97
CA ALA A 116 -8.77 -16.52 -15.26
C ALA A 116 -8.40 -17.86 -15.91
N GLU A 117 -7.12 -18.23 -15.92
CA GLU A 117 -6.61 -19.52 -16.39
C GLU A 117 -7.35 -20.67 -15.68
N ARG A 118 -7.41 -20.63 -14.35
CA ARG A 118 -8.09 -21.68 -13.56
C ARG A 118 -9.58 -21.75 -13.87
N PHE A 119 -10.22 -20.59 -14.09
CA PHE A 119 -11.61 -20.56 -14.52
C PHE A 119 -11.79 -21.23 -15.88
N TYR A 120 -11.00 -20.85 -16.89
CA TYR A 120 -11.13 -21.41 -18.23
C TYR A 120 -10.84 -22.92 -18.27
N LEU A 121 -9.84 -23.39 -17.53
CA LEU A 121 -9.58 -24.82 -17.36
C LEU A 121 -10.76 -25.56 -16.70
N ALA A 122 -11.41 -24.95 -15.71
CA ALA A 122 -12.59 -25.52 -15.06
C ALA A 122 -13.82 -25.50 -15.98
N ALA A 123 -14.02 -24.42 -16.74
CA ALA A 123 -15.08 -24.27 -17.71
C ALA A 123 -14.96 -25.29 -18.85
N ALA A 124 -13.76 -25.45 -19.43
CA ALA A 124 -13.50 -26.42 -20.50
C ALA A 124 -13.81 -27.86 -20.08
N LYS A 125 -13.54 -28.24 -18.82
CA LYS A 125 -13.88 -29.55 -18.25
C LYS A 125 -15.39 -29.79 -18.11
N ARG A 126 -16.17 -28.71 -18.02
CA ARG A 126 -17.63 -28.74 -17.80
C ARG A 126 -18.44 -28.61 -19.09
N THR A 127 -17.81 -28.18 -20.18
CA THR A 127 -18.44 -28.07 -21.49
C THR A 127 -18.27 -29.35 -22.29
N SER A 128 -19.34 -29.79 -22.96
CA SER A 128 -19.38 -30.95 -23.85
C SER A 128 -19.16 -30.59 -25.33
N ASP A 129 -19.64 -29.42 -25.75
CA ASP A 129 -19.49 -28.92 -27.12
C ASP A 129 -18.03 -28.70 -27.52
N ALA A 130 -17.67 -29.18 -28.71
CA ALA A 130 -16.29 -29.19 -29.18
C ALA A 130 -15.75 -27.78 -29.47
N ALA A 131 -16.56 -26.91 -30.09
CA ALA A 131 -16.14 -25.54 -30.41
C ALA A 131 -15.92 -24.71 -29.15
N THR A 132 -16.82 -24.87 -28.17
CA THR A 132 -16.75 -24.17 -26.89
C THR A 132 -15.59 -24.69 -26.05
N ARG A 133 -15.40 -26.01 -25.97
CA ARG A 133 -14.25 -26.58 -25.24
C ARG A 133 -12.93 -26.14 -25.87
N LYS A 134 -12.86 -26.07 -27.20
CA LYS A 134 -11.68 -25.53 -27.91
C LYS A 134 -11.43 -24.08 -27.52
N LEU A 135 -12.42 -23.20 -27.63
CA LEU A 135 -12.24 -21.78 -27.32
C LEU A 135 -11.81 -21.57 -25.86
N LEU A 136 -12.47 -22.23 -24.91
CA LEU A 136 -12.10 -22.12 -23.48
C LEU A 136 -10.69 -22.68 -23.21
N GLY A 137 -10.28 -23.73 -23.92
CA GLY A 137 -8.90 -24.25 -23.84
C GLY A 137 -7.86 -23.29 -24.43
N ASP A 138 -8.17 -22.67 -25.58
CA ASP A 138 -7.33 -21.66 -26.21
C ASP A 138 -7.19 -20.42 -25.30
N LEU A 139 -8.28 -19.99 -24.65
CA LEU A 139 -8.26 -18.88 -23.68
C LEU A 139 -7.46 -19.25 -22.44
N ALA A 140 -7.63 -20.45 -21.86
CA ALA A 140 -6.79 -20.90 -20.76
C ALA A 140 -5.29 -20.87 -21.12
N ALA A 141 -4.93 -21.26 -22.34
CA ALA A 141 -3.56 -21.20 -22.82
C ALA A 141 -3.08 -19.75 -23.03
N ALA A 142 -3.95 -18.85 -23.47
CA ALA A 142 -3.68 -17.42 -23.55
C ALA A 142 -3.42 -16.86 -22.15
N GLU A 143 -4.32 -17.06 -21.18
CA GLU A 143 -4.16 -16.60 -19.78
C GLU A 143 -2.86 -17.11 -19.14
N ALA A 144 -2.51 -18.38 -19.36
CA ALA A 144 -1.23 -18.93 -18.88
C ALA A 144 -0.01 -18.25 -19.52
N GLY A 145 -0.18 -17.74 -20.75
CA GLY A 145 0.80 -16.96 -21.49
C GLY A 145 0.78 -15.46 -21.19
N HIS A 146 -0.18 -14.91 -20.45
CA HIS A 146 -0.25 -13.47 -20.18
C HIS A 146 0.97 -12.95 -19.42
N GLN A 147 1.67 -13.77 -18.64
CA GLN A 147 2.98 -13.36 -18.09
C GLN A 147 3.97 -13.04 -19.22
N SER A 148 4.03 -13.88 -20.26
CA SER A 148 4.92 -13.65 -21.40
C SER A 148 4.44 -12.49 -22.29
N THR A 149 3.12 -12.27 -22.42
CA THR A 149 2.59 -11.09 -23.11
C THR A 149 2.90 -9.82 -22.34
N ALA A 150 2.71 -9.82 -21.02
CA ALA A 150 3.11 -8.73 -20.15
C ALA A 150 4.63 -8.48 -20.26
N GLU A 151 5.47 -9.51 -20.20
CA GLU A 151 6.92 -9.37 -20.40
C GLU A 151 7.28 -8.81 -21.78
N ALA A 152 6.55 -9.18 -22.84
CA ALA A 152 6.76 -8.65 -24.19
C ALA A 152 6.33 -7.16 -24.28
N LEU A 153 5.18 -6.81 -23.71
CA LEU A 153 4.71 -5.43 -23.61
C LEU A 153 5.64 -4.58 -22.72
N GLU A 154 6.19 -5.17 -21.65
CA GLU A 154 7.24 -4.55 -20.85
C GLU A 154 8.50 -4.34 -21.69
N GLN A 155 8.95 -5.31 -22.50
CA GLN A 155 10.11 -5.09 -23.38
C GLN A 155 9.85 -4.03 -24.45
N GLU A 156 8.61 -3.92 -24.94
CA GLU A 156 8.22 -2.94 -25.96
C GLU A 156 8.11 -1.52 -25.37
N HIS A 157 7.50 -1.37 -24.20
CA HIS A 157 7.16 -0.08 -23.62
C HIS A 157 8.11 0.36 -22.50
N LEU A 158 8.68 -0.56 -21.74
CA LEU A 158 9.61 -0.34 -20.62
C LEU A 158 11.04 -0.72 -21.04
N THR A 159 11.65 0.12 -21.86
CA THR A 159 13.11 0.05 -22.07
C THR A 159 13.86 0.15 -20.73
N GLU A 160 15.09 -0.34 -20.66
CA GLU A 160 15.90 -0.32 -19.41
C GLU A 160 16.01 1.10 -18.82
N ASP A 161 16.17 2.12 -19.67
CA ASP A 161 16.19 3.53 -19.27
C ASP A 161 14.84 4.00 -18.72
N THR A 162 13.72 3.56 -19.32
CA THR A 162 12.38 3.92 -18.84
C THR A 162 12.06 3.23 -17.52
N ARG A 163 12.39 1.93 -17.38
CA ARG A 163 12.18 1.18 -16.14
C ARG A 163 12.95 1.81 -14.98
N SER A 164 14.23 2.11 -15.17
CA SER A 164 15.05 2.76 -14.14
C SER A 164 14.50 4.14 -13.75
N SER A 165 14.00 4.92 -14.72
CA SER A 165 13.36 6.22 -14.44
C SER A 165 12.04 6.10 -13.64
N GLU A 166 11.20 5.12 -13.96
CA GLU A 166 9.95 4.84 -13.24
C GLU A 166 10.25 4.34 -11.81
N GLU A 167 11.24 3.47 -11.64
CA GLU A 167 11.68 3.01 -10.31
C GLU A 167 12.24 4.15 -9.46
N GLU A 168 13.03 5.05 -10.04
CA GLU A 168 13.53 6.24 -9.35
C GLU A 168 12.38 7.16 -8.93
N ASN A 169 11.40 7.38 -9.81
CA ASN A 169 10.19 8.14 -9.50
C ASN A 169 9.38 7.49 -8.36
N ALA A 170 9.15 6.17 -8.40
CA ALA A 170 8.47 5.44 -7.33
C ALA A 170 9.20 5.57 -5.99
N ARG A 171 10.53 5.40 -6.01
CA ARG A 171 11.37 5.56 -4.81
C ARG A 171 11.30 6.98 -4.27
N ARG A 172 11.40 7.98 -5.13
CA ARG A 172 11.30 9.40 -4.76
C ARG A 172 9.94 9.71 -4.15
N GLN A 173 8.85 9.25 -4.77
CA GLN A 173 7.49 9.45 -4.26
C GLN A 173 7.29 8.78 -2.89
N PHE A 174 7.81 7.57 -2.70
CA PHE A 174 7.81 6.89 -1.40
C PHE A 174 8.55 7.71 -0.33
N VAL A 175 9.75 8.19 -0.66
CA VAL A 175 10.56 8.99 0.25
C VAL A 175 9.84 10.29 0.63
N LEU A 176 9.30 11.02 -0.33
CA LEU A 176 8.63 12.30 -0.09
C LEU A 176 7.28 12.18 0.64
N THR A 177 6.55 11.08 0.40
CA THR A 177 5.20 10.88 0.97
C THR A 177 5.24 10.26 2.37
N TRP A 178 6.17 9.34 2.61
CA TRP A 178 6.19 8.52 3.83
C TRP A 178 7.43 8.73 4.67
N VAL A 179 8.61 8.62 4.07
CA VAL A 179 9.87 8.61 4.84
C VAL A 179 10.18 9.99 5.38
N GLN A 180 10.12 11.03 4.54
CA GLN A 180 10.46 12.39 4.95
C GLN A 180 9.47 12.93 6.01
N PRO A 181 8.14 12.85 5.83
CA PRO A 181 7.21 13.31 6.85
C PRO A 181 7.28 12.45 8.12
N GLY A 182 7.41 11.12 7.97
CA GLY A 182 7.54 10.22 9.11
C GLY A 182 8.82 10.44 9.90
N LEU A 183 9.95 10.69 9.23
CA LEU A 183 11.21 11.04 9.88
C LEU A 183 11.14 12.40 10.59
N ALA A 184 10.51 13.40 9.96
CA ALA A 184 10.27 14.70 10.59
C ALA A 184 9.45 14.55 11.88
N GLY A 185 8.35 13.80 11.82
CA GLY A 185 7.54 13.47 12.99
C GLY A 185 8.33 12.69 14.05
N LEU A 186 9.07 11.66 13.66
CA LEU A 186 9.89 10.88 14.60
C LEU A 186 10.92 11.76 15.32
N MET A 187 11.59 12.67 14.61
CA MET A 187 12.51 13.62 15.23
C MET A 187 11.81 14.57 16.19
N ASP A 188 10.66 15.12 15.80
CA ASP A 188 9.88 16.01 16.66
C ASP A 188 9.42 15.29 17.92
N GLY A 189 8.77 14.13 17.78
CA GLY A 189 8.31 13.32 18.90
C GLY A 189 9.46 12.89 19.81
N SER A 190 10.54 12.35 19.24
CA SER A 190 11.65 11.82 20.05
C SER A 190 12.43 12.90 20.79
N VAL A 191 12.45 14.14 20.29
CA VAL A 191 13.21 15.23 20.91
C VAL A 191 12.33 16.13 21.78
N SER A 192 11.15 16.55 21.28
CA SER A 192 10.30 17.54 21.97
C SER A 192 9.66 17.04 23.26
N THR A 193 9.41 15.73 23.38
CA THR A 193 8.80 15.14 24.59
C THR A 193 9.82 14.77 25.67
N LEU A 194 11.13 14.75 25.37
CA LEU A 194 12.17 14.46 26.35
C LEU A 194 12.13 15.45 27.53
N ALA A 195 12.05 16.75 27.24
CA ALA A 195 12.06 17.78 28.27
C ALA A 195 10.91 17.61 29.28
N PRO A 196 9.62 17.59 28.88
CA PRO A 196 8.53 17.45 29.85
C PRO A 196 8.53 16.09 30.56
N ILE A 197 8.92 15.00 29.89
CA ILE A 197 8.97 13.66 30.50
C ILE A 197 10.06 13.61 31.58
N PHE A 198 11.29 13.99 31.26
CA PHE A 198 12.38 13.94 32.24
C PHE A 198 12.23 15.00 33.33
N ALA A 199 11.69 16.19 33.01
CA ALA A 199 11.35 17.18 34.04
C ALA A 199 10.36 16.59 35.06
N THR A 200 9.29 15.94 34.58
CA THR A 200 8.31 15.27 35.45
C THR A 200 8.96 14.15 36.23
N ALA A 201 9.74 13.29 35.57
CA ALA A 201 10.40 12.15 36.18
C ALA A 201 11.30 12.57 37.35
N PHE A 202 12.16 13.56 37.16
CA PHE A 202 13.08 13.99 38.21
C PHE A 202 12.41 14.86 39.28
N ALA A 203 11.36 15.61 38.93
CA ALA A 203 10.61 16.41 39.90
C ALA A 203 9.73 15.56 40.82
N THR A 204 9.06 14.54 40.29
CA THR A 204 8.06 13.75 41.04
C THR A 204 8.60 12.41 41.52
N GLN A 205 9.57 11.84 40.80
CA GLN A 205 10.01 10.44 40.95
C GLN A 205 8.87 9.41 40.85
N ASP A 206 7.71 9.81 40.34
CA ASP A 206 6.53 8.96 40.17
C ASP A 206 6.43 8.48 38.72
N THR A 207 6.62 7.17 38.52
CA THR A 207 6.71 6.59 37.17
C THR A 207 5.36 6.66 36.46
N TRP A 208 4.25 6.46 37.15
CA TRP A 208 2.92 6.54 36.55
C TRP A 208 2.57 7.95 36.06
N THR A 209 2.84 8.98 36.87
CA THR A 209 2.66 10.39 36.48
C THR A 209 3.54 10.73 35.29
N THR A 210 4.80 10.27 35.29
CA THR A 210 5.71 10.45 34.17
C THR A 210 5.18 9.81 32.89
N PHE A 211 4.68 8.58 32.97
CA PHE A 211 4.05 7.89 31.85
C PHE A 211 2.82 8.64 31.33
N LEU A 212 1.93 9.12 32.21
CA LEU A 212 0.73 9.86 31.81
C LEU A 212 1.07 11.17 31.10
N VAL A 213 2.06 11.92 31.62
CA VAL A 213 2.56 13.15 30.97
C VAL A 213 3.17 12.81 29.61
N GLY A 214 3.99 11.76 29.53
CA GLY A 214 4.59 11.33 28.27
C GLY A 214 3.57 10.88 27.22
N LEU A 215 2.56 10.11 27.63
CA LEU A 215 1.45 9.69 26.77
C LEU A 215 0.66 10.90 26.25
N ALA A 216 0.31 11.84 27.13
CA ALA A 216 -0.43 13.05 26.76
C ALA A 216 0.38 13.93 25.80
N ALA A 217 1.67 14.15 26.09
CA ALA A 217 2.56 14.93 25.25
C ALA A 217 2.74 14.28 23.87
N SER A 218 2.96 12.97 23.80
CA SER A 218 3.19 12.23 22.55
C SER A 218 1.97 12.22 21.64
N VAL A 219 0.78 11.94 22.21
CA VAL A 219 -0.47 11.93 21.44
C VAL A 219 -0.84 13.35 20.99
N GLY A 220 -0.69 14.35 21.86
CA GLY A 220 -0.94 15.75 21.52
C GLY A 220 -0.03 16.26 20.41
N ALA A 221 1.28 16.01 20.52
CA ALA A 221 2.26 16.34 19.50
C ALA A 221 1.95 15.63 18.17
N GLY A 222 1.63 14.34 18.20
CA GLY A 222 1.31 13.58 17.00
C GLY A 222 0.05 14.05 16.27
N ILE A 223 -1.01 14.40 17.01
CA ILE A 223 -2.19 15.03 16.42
C ILE A 223 -1.79 16.35 15.75
N SER A 224 -1.06 17.22 16.46
CA SER A 224 -0.67 18.53 15.93
C SER A 224 0.19 18.40 14.67
N MET A 225 1.28 17.62 14.73
CA MET A 225 2.20 17.39 13.62
C MET A 225 1.49 16.79 12.40
N GLY A 226 0.59 15.83 12.62
CA GLY A 226 -0.18 15.21 11.54
C GLY A 226 -1.09 16.21 10.82
N PHE A 227 -1.78 17.08 11.55
CA PHE A 227 -2.58 18.14 10.95
C PHE A 227 -1.73 19.19 10.24
N THR A 228 -0.61 19.62 10.84
CA THR A 228 0.29 20.60 10.23
C THR A 228 0.87 20.08 8.91
N GLU A 229 1.29 18.81 8.86
CA GLU A 229 1.81 18.21 7.64
C GLU A 229 0.71 18.01 6.57
N ALA A 230 -0.49 17.56 6.97
CA ALA A 230 -1.61 17.41 6.04
C ALA A 230 -2.10 18.74 5.45
N ALA A 231 -1.94 19.84 6.19
CA ALA A 231 -2.31 21.19 5.77
C ALA A 231 -1.19 21.95 5.03
N SER A 232 0.02 21.38 4.96
CA SER A 232 1.21 22.08 4.46
C SER A 232 1.16 22.37 2.95
N ASP A 233 0.75 21.39 2.14
CA ASP A 233 0.54 21.50 0.70
C ASP A 233 -0.36 20.36 0.21
N ASP A 234 -0.93 20.49 -1.00
CA ASP A 234 -1.81 19.49 -1.61
C ASP A 234 -1.08 18.38 -2.40
N GLY A 235 0.26 18.45 -2.46
CA GLY A 235 1.12 17.52 -3.18
C GLY A 235 1.18 17.71 -4.70
N GLN A 236 0.32 18.55 -5.31
CA GLN A 236 0.19 18.65 -6.77
C GLN A 236 1.41 19.34 -7.41
N LEU A 237 1.89 20.43 -6.80
CA LEU A 237 3.06 21.16 -7.27
C LEU A 237 4.37 20.64 -6.67
N SER A 238 4.33 20.08 -5.46
CA SER A 238 5.51 19.61 -4.74
C SER A 238 5.92 18.18 -5.12
N GLY A 239 5.01 17.40 -5.73
CA GLY A 239 5.24 15.99 -6.06
C GLY A 239 5.33 15.09 -4.82
N ARG A 240 4.98 15.59 -3.64
CA ARG A 240 5.12 14.88 -2.36
C ARG A 240 3.97 13.90 -2.07
N GLY A 241 3.09 13.67 -3.04
CA GLY A 241 1.96 12.75 -2.92
C GLY A 241 0.86 13.25 -1.98
N SER A 242 -0.03 12.33 -1.60
CA SER A 242 -1.27 12.66 -0.86
C SER A 242 -0.99 13.33 0.50
N PRO A 243 -1.55 14.53 0.77
CA PRO A 243 -1.37 15.24 2.03
C PRO A 243 -1.84 14.44 3.25
N ILE A 244 -2.92 13.67 3.08
CA ILE A 244 -3.48 12.82 4.13
C ILE A 244 -2.47 11.71 4.50
N LYS A 245 -1.83 11.08 3.51
CA LYS A 245 -0.80 10.05 3.76
C LYS A 245 0.38 10.64 4.52
N ARG A 246 0.84 11.84 4.13
CA ARG A 246 1.93 12.54 4.81
C ARG A 246 1.56 12.91 6.26
N GLY A 247 0.34 13.42 6.46
CA GLY A 247 -0.17 13.73 7.80
C GLY A 247 -0.21 12.52 8.72
N PHE A 248 -0.70 11.37 8.22
CA PHE A 248 -0.65 10.13 8.99
C PHE A 248 0.80 9.68 9.27
N ALA A 249 1.67 9.72 8.27
CA ALA A 249 3.07 9.35 8.44
C ALA A 249 3.75 10.20 9.52
N SER A 250 3.60 11.52 9.44
CA SER A 250 4.16 12.46 10.41
C SER A 250 3.55 12.29 11.81
N GLY A 251 2.22 12.29 11.93
CA GLY A 251 1.55 12.25 13.22
C GLY A 251 1.74 10.93 13.98
N ILE A 252 1.69 9.79 13.27
CA ILE A 252 1.96 8.48 13.89
C ILE A 252 3.40 8.41 14.35
N MET A 253 4.36 8.78 13.50
CA MET A 253 5.78 8.70 13.87
C MET A 253 6.17 9.67 14.99
N THR A 254 5.52 10.83 15.08
CA THR A 254 5.65 11.74 16.24
C THR A 254 5.16 11.08 17.52
N THR A 255 3.98 10.44 17.47
CA THR A 255 3.43 9.72 18.63
C THR A 255 4.36 8.58 19.04
N VAL A 256 4.86 7.80 18.08
CA VAL A 256 5.78 6.69 18.32
C VAL A 256 7.09 7.18 18.94
N GLY A 257 7.67 8.26 18.41
CA GLY A 257 8.91 8.84 18.94
C GLY A 257 8.77 9.32 20.38
N GLY A 258 7.65 9.95 20.73
CA GLY A 258 7.42 10.36 22.12
C GLY A 258 7.11 9.19 23.06
N LEU A 259 6.40 8.17 22.57
CA LEU A 259 6.02 7.03 23.38
C LEU A 259 7.19 6.10 23.72
N GLY A 260 8.20 5.97 22.86
CA GLY A 260 9.25 4.99 23.10
C GLY A 260 10.02 5.25 24.39
N HIS A 261 10.28 6.51 24.77
CA HIS A 261 10.89 6.86 26.05
C HIS A 261 9.89 7.15 27.19
N ALA A 262 8.58 7.17 26.91
CA ALA A 262 7.53 7.21 27.94
C ALA A 262 7.14 5.82 28.46
N LEU A 263 7.07 4.81 27.59
CA LEU A 263 6.68 3.43 27.91
C LEU A 263 7.49 2.77 29.03
N PRO A 264 8.82 3.00 29.16
CA PRO A 264 9.62 2.46 30.27
C PRO A 264 9.11 2.87 31.65
N TYR A 265 8.40 3.99 31.78
CA TYR A 265 7.80 4.43 33.04
C TYR A 265 6.52 3.67 33.43
N LEU A 266 6.12 2.64 32.68
CA LEU A 266 5.22 1.59 33.18
C LEU A 266 5.89 0.70 34.23
N ILE A 267 7.24 0.69 34.30
CA ILE A 267 7.99 -0.02 35.32
C ILE A 267 7.82 0.74 36.65
N PRO A 268 7.40 0.07 37.75
CA PRO A 268 7.17 0.75 39.03
C PRO A 268 8.44 1.29 39.71
N ASP A 269 9.60 0.71 39.42
CA ASP A 269 10.88 1.16 39.95
C ASP A 269 11.44 2.33 39.12
N PHE A 270 11.64 3.48 39.76
CA PHE A 270 12.08 4.72 39.11
C PHE A 270 13.42 4.55 38.38
N TRP A 271 14.44 4.03 39.04
CA TRP A 271 15.77 3.94 38.44
C TRP A 271 15.80 2.94 37.29
N THR A 272 15.10 1.82 37.43
CA THR A 272 14.96 0.83 36.34
C THR A 272 14.21 1.44 35.15
N ALA A 273 13.11 2.17 35.39
CA ALA A 273 12.37 2.88 34.35
C ALA A 273 13.24 3.92 33.63
N THR A 274 13.97 4.76 34.38
CA THR A 274 14.81 5.82 33.85
C THR A 274 16.01 5.27 33.07
N VAL A 275 16.71 4.24 33.56
CA VAL A 275 17.81 3.59 32.83
C VAL A 275 17.28 2.95 31.54
N THR A 276 16.13 2.29 31.59
CA THR A 276 15.49 1.72 30.40
C THR A 276 15.10 2.81 29.40
N ALA A 277 14.55 3.93 29.86
CA ALA A 277 14.24 5.09 29.02
C ALA A 277 15.48 5.63 28.32
N PHE A 278 16.62 5.77 29.00
CA PHE A 278 17.87 6.18 28.36
C PHE A 278 18.34 5.21 27.26
N ILE A 279 18.22 3.90 27.49
CA ILE A 279 18.55 2.89 26.48
C ILE A 279 17.62 3.02 25.26
N VAL A 280 16.32 3.25 25.49
CA VAL A 280 15.37 3.44 24.39
C VAL A 280 15.69 4.72 23.60
N VAL A 281 15.92 5.85 24.27
CA VAL A 281 16.33 7.10 23.61
C VAL A 281 17.57 6.88 22.75
N PHE A 282 18.58 6.19 23.28
CA PHE A 282 19.78 5.86 22.52
C PHE A 282 19.44 5.11 21.23
N ILE A 283 18.61 4.05 21.31
CA ILE A 283 18.17 3.29 20.13
C ILE A 283 17.36 4.17 19.15
N GLU A 284 16.46 5.03 19.66
CA GLU A 284 15.68 5.98 18.86
C GLU A 284 16.58 6.93 18.07
N LEU A 285 17.55 7.56 18.71
CA LEU A 285 18.49 8.48 18.07
C LEU A 285 19.33 7.76 17.00
N TRP A 286 19.75 6.52 17.25
CA TRP A 286 20.44 5.69 16.25
C TRP A 286 19.55 5.38 15.05
N ALA A 287 18.29 5.02 15.30
CA ALA A 287 17.33 4.71 14.25
C ALA A 287 17.08 5.95 13.37
N ILE A 288 16.90 7.13 13.97
CA ILE A 288 16.75 8.41 13.24
C ILE A 288 17.98 8.66 12.36
N ALA A 289 19.19 8.56 12.92
CA ALA A 289 20.43 8.80 12.17
C ALA A 289 20.61 7.80 11.01
N TRP A 290 20.24 6.53 11.23
CA TRP A 290 20.27 5.50 10.20
C TRP A 290 19.25 5.77 9.08
N ILE A 291 18.01 6.14 9.41
CA ILE A 291 16.97 6.49 8.42
C ILE A 291 17.42 7.70 7.59
N GLN A 292 17.95 8.74 8.23
CA GLN A 292 18.50 9.92 7.55
C GLN A 292 19.61 9.54 6.57
N ASN A 293 20.53 8.67 6.98
CA ASN A 293 21.62 8.24 6.11
C ASN A 293 21.14 7.36 4.94
N LYS A 294 20.16 6.48 5.18
CA LYS A 294 19.67 5.53 4.18
C LYS A 294 18.77 6.18 3.13
N TYR A 295 17.97 7.16 3.50
CA TYR A 295 16.88 7.69 2.66
C TYR A 295 16.99 9.19 2.32
N MET A 296 17.80 9.98 3.04
CA MET A 296 17.95 11.43 2.80
C MET A 296 19.36 11.80 2.31
N ASP A 297 20.22 10.82 2.01
CA ASP A 297 21.62 11.00 1.62
C ASP A 297 22.46 11.87 2.58
N THR A 298 22.00 12.01 3.83
CA THR A 298 22.72 12.77 4.86
C THR A 298 23.90 11.94 5.36
N PRO A 299 25.13 12.48 5.40
CA PRO A 299 26.27 11.77 5.99
C PRO A 299 25.99 11.37 7.43
N PHE A 300 26.14 10.08 7.77
CA PHE A 300 25.78 9.51 9.07
C PHE A 300 26.32 10.32 10.27
N PHE A 301 27.56 10.79 10.18
CA PHE A 301 28.18 11.58 11.26
C PHE A 301 27.44 12.90 11.52
N ARG A 302 26.96 13.58 10.47
CA ARG A 302 26.19 14.83 10.61
C ARG A 302 24.82 14.56 11.20
N ALA A 303 24.16 13.52 10.70
CA ALA A 303 22.87 13.05 11.21
C ALA A 303 22.94 12.71 12.71
N ALA A 304 23.91 11.87 13.10
CA ALA A 304 24.14 11.48 14.49
C ALA A 304 24.48 12.68 15.38
N LEU A 305 25.35 13.58 14.94
CA LEU A 305 25.74 14.75 15.72
C LEU A 305 24.55 15.69 15.98
N GLN A 306 23.74 15.97 14.96
CA GLN A 306 22.57 16.84 15.08
C GLN A 306 21.55 16.26 16.08
N VAL A 307 21.25 14.97 15.95
CA VAL A 307 20.24 14.27 16.75
C VAL A 307 20.71 14.13 18.21
N VAL A 308 21.97 13.74 18.43
CA VAL A 308 22.55 13.58 19.78
C VAL A 308 22.70 14.93 20.49
N LEU A 309 23.20 15.97 19.82
CA LEU A 309 23.33 17.30 20.43
C LEU A 309 21.97 17.90 20.75
N GLY A 310 21.00 17.81 19.82
CA GLY A 310 19.64 18.28 20.04
C GLY A 310 18.98 17.57 21.22
N GLY A 311 19.04 16.23 21.24
CA GLY A 311 18.50 15.42 22.33
C GLY A 311 19.16 15.72 23.68
N ALA A 312 20.49 15.87 23.72
CA ALA A 312 21.22 16.18 24.94
C ALA A 312 20.85 17.57 25.51
N LEU A 313 20.68 18.58 24.65
CA LEU A 313 20.28 19.92 25.07
C LEU A 313 18.87 19.95 25.65
N VAL A 314 17.91 19.30 24.98
CA VAL A 314 16.51 19.26 25.45
C VAL A 314 16.38 18.42 26.72
N PHE A 315 17.10 17.31 26.81
CA PHE A 315 17.22 16.53 28.04
C PHE A 315 17.79 17.36 29.19
N ALA A 316 18.92 18.04 28.99
CA ALA A 316 19.53 18.88 30.02
C ALA A 316 18.59 19.98 30.50
N ALA A 317 17.85 20.62 29.58
CA ALA A 317 16.83 21.59 29.94
C ALA A 317 15.73 20.96 30.81
N GLY A 318 15.22 19.78 30.44
CA GLY A 318 14.21 19.05 31.22
C GLY A 318 14.69 18.70 32.62
N VAL A 319 15.91 18.16 32.76
CA VAL A 319 16.49 17.85 34.07
C VAL A 319 16.65 19.10 34.91
N LEU A 320 17.22 20.18 34.37
CA LEU A 320 17.43 21.43 35.12
C LEU A 320 16.12 22.06 35.58
N ILE A 321 15.09 22.06 34.72
CA ILE A 321 13.76 22.57 35.07
C ILE A 321 13.09 21.68 36.13
N GLY A 322 13.25 20.36 36.04
CA GLY A 322 12.66 19.40 36.97
C GLY A 322 13.39 19.30 38.31
N SER A 323 14.70 19.53 38.35
CA SER A 323 15.51 19.40 39.57
C SER A 323 15.46 20.61 40.49
N GLY A 324 15.10 21.79 39.96
CA GLY A 324 15.18 23.07 40.68
C GLY A 324 16.60 23.61 40.76
#